data_AF-A0A940SLI5-F1
#
_entry.id   AF-A0A940SLI5-F1
#
_cell.length_a   1.000
_cell.length_b   1.000
_cell.length_c   1.000
_cell.angle_alpha   90.00
_cell.angle_beta   90.00
_cell.angle_gamma   90.00
#
_symmetry.space_group_name_H-M   'P 1'
#
loop_
_entity.id
_entity.type
_entity.pdbx_description
1 polymer ?
#
loop_
_entity_poly.entity_id
_entity_poly.type
_entity_poly.pdbx_seq_one_letter_code
_entity_poly.pdbx_strand_id
1 'polypeptide(L)'
;MNCCPVNSPIGTLLVYANGEDTALVKISFGGTVLPNAPMTQTPLLAEAAKQLGEYFEGRRKQFDLPLAPQGTPFQQACWQALCDIPYGRTHSYADQAKAVGNPKASRAVGMANNRNPLPIVIPCHRVVGSGGKLVGYAGGLEIKEKLLALEAANSSWIEFGKKELDHLCKADPALAKVIKAIPTPDYQRFPDLFTALVRNILAQQISGKAFATVWERAQSSWGNITPQNIGSLSEKQLCSVGISSRKADYVRLAALAFANGRVDPQALVQMEDEDIIACLCTLKGVGRWTAEMLLMFSLGRRDVLSFGDFGIRRGLCRIHGLAEEELTKERFEHYRRLYSPYGTVASLYLWAAGNSPNWPPDWPGWQE
;
A
#
# COMPACT_ATOMS: atom_id res chain seq x y z
N MET A 1 21.37 -29.63 7.95
CA MET A 1 20.19 -28.78 7.71
C MET A 1 19.04 -29.37 8.50
N ASN A 2 18.11 -28.58 9.01
CA ASN A 2 16.87 -29.09 9.59
C ASN A 2 15.71 -28.73 8.67
N CYS A 3 14.65 -29.52 8.66
CA CYS A 3 13.46 -29.20 7.86
C CYS A 3 12.15 -29.37 8.62
N CYS A 4 11.15 -28.58 8.22
CA CYS A 4 9.80 -28.64 8.76
C CYS A 4 8.78 -28.52 7.60
N PRO A 5 7.75 -29.39 7.54
CA PRO A 5 6.66 -29.25 6.60
C PRO A 5 5.67 -28.18 7.09
N VAL A 6 5.20 -27.35 6.17
CA VAL A 6 4.19 -26.32 6.41
C VAL A 6 3.04 -26.55 5.43
N ASN A 7 1.85 -26.84 5.95
CA ASN A 7 0.66 -26.98 5.12
C ASN A 7 0.16 -25.60 4.69
N SER A 8 -0.23 -25.47 3.43
CA SER A 8 -0.73 -24.21 2.87
C SER A 8 -1.79 -24.42 1.79
N PRO A 9 -2.55 -23.37 1.42
CA PRO A 9 -3.53 -23.42 0.32
C PRO A 9 -2.94 -23.78 -1.06
N ILE A 10 -1.61 -23.74 -1.22
CA ILE A 10 -0.90 -24.11 -2.45
C ILE A 10 -0.18 -25.47 -2.34
N GLY A 11 -0.53 -26.27 -1.33
CA GLY A 11 0.09 -27.55 -1.02
C GLY A 11 1.11 -27.47 0.11
N THR A 12 1.74 -28.60 0.44
CA THR A 12 2.77 -28.64 1.48
C THR A 12 4.05 -27.99 1.01
N LEU A 13 4.60 -27.09 1.82
CA LEU A 13 5.92 -26.49 1.66
C LEU A 13 6.91 -27.21 2.58
N LEU A 14 8.11 -27.49 2.08
CA LEU A 14 9.22 -27.93 2.92
C LEU A 14 10.16 -26.76 3.16
N VAL A 15 10.30 -26.35 4.42
CA VAL A 15 11.14 -25.22 4.85
C VAL A 15 12.42 -25.77 5.47
N TYR A 16 13.57 -25.23 5.06
CA TYR A 16 14.89 -25.68 5.50
C TYR A 16 15.68 -24.56 6.17
N ALA A 17 16.22 -24.87 7.34
CA ALA A 17 17.19 -24.05 8.06
C ALA A 17 18.60 -24.66 7.95
N ASN A 18 19.64 -23.83 8.08
CA ASN A 18 21.00 -24.31 8.21
C ASN A 18 21.19 -25.17 9.50
N GLY A 19 22.34 -25.84 9.63
CA GLY A 19 22.56 -26.76 10.76
C GLY A 19 22.54 -26.09 12.14
N GLU A 20 22.91 -24.80 12.19
CA GLU A 20 22.98 -24.00 13.41
C GLU A 20 21.65 -23.31 13.77
N ASP A 21 20.62 -23.47 12.95
CA ASP A 21 19.31 -22.81 13.10
C ASP A 21 19.36 -21.27 13.11
N THR A 22 20.35 -20.67 12.44
CA THR A 22 20.55 -19.22 12.39
C THR A 22 19.92 -18.56 11.17
N ALA A 23 19.65 -19.31 10.09
CA ALA A 23 19.02 -18.77 8.88
C ALA A 23 18.29 -19.81 8.04
N LEU A 24 17.23 -19.36 7.33
CA LEU A 24 16.57 -20.13 6.30
C LEU A 24 17.41 -20.17 5.03
N VAL A 25 17.50 -21.36 4.43
CA VAL A 25 18.34 -21.60 3.25
C VAL A 25 17.55 -22.09 2.05
N LYS A 26 16.38 -22.71 2.26
CA LYS A 26 15.54 -23.22 1.16
C LYS A 26 14.07 -23.36 1.53
N ILE A 27 13.18 -23.13 0.56
CA ILE A 27 11.76 -23.52 0.58
C ILE A 27 11.47 -24.27 -0.72
N SER A 28 10.79 -25.41 -0.62
CA SER A 28 10.42 -26.24 -1.78
C SER A 28 8.90 -26.47 -1.84
N PHE A 29 8.34 -26.43 -3.05
CA PHE A 29 6.94 -26.77 -3.31
C PHE A 29 6.77 -28.28 -3.42
N GLY A 30 6.04 -28.88 -2.48
CA GLY A 30 5.85 -30.32 -2.41
C GLY A 30 7.16 -31.11 -2.29
N GLY A 31 7.00 -32.44 -2.21
CA GLY A 31 8.09 -33.38 -2.49
C GLY A 31 8.68 -34.11 -1.29
N THR A 32 9.67 -34.94 -1.63
CA THR A 32 10.46 -35.77 -0.71
C THR A 32 11.45 -34.91 0.05
N VAL A 33 11.58 -35.14 1.36
CA VAL A 33 12.58 -34.49 2.20
C VAL A 33 13.98 -34.71 1.61
N LEU A 34 14.78 -33.64 1.54
CA LEU A 34 16.17 -33.73 1.07
C LEU A 34 16.96 -34.73 1.92
N PRO A 35 17.89 -35.50 1.33
CA PRO A 35 18.81 -36.34 2.08
C PRO A 35 19.57 -35.51 3.13
N ASN A 36 19.72 -36.04 4.35
CA ASN A 36 20.41 -35.37 5.47
C ASN A 36 19.77 -34.06 5.96
N ALA A 37 18.45 -33.93 5.82
CA ALA A 37 17.66 -32.89 6.48
C ALA A 37 16.65 -33.54 7.44
N PRO A 38 17.03 -33.87 8.69
CA PRO A 38 16.07 -34.39 9.66
C PRO A 38 14.85 -33.49 9.79
N MET A 39 13.68 -34.12 9.88
CA MET A 39 12.43 -33.44 10.21
C MET A 39 12.44 -33.10 11.70
N THR A 40 13.01 -31.94 12.02
CA THR A 40 13.16 -31.45 13.39
C THR A 40 12.54 -30.08 13.45
N GLN A 41 11.60 -29.89 14.36
CA GLN A 41 11.07 -28.57 14.64
C GLN A 41 12.07 -27.80 15.50
N THR A 42 12.58 -26.71 14.95
CA THR A 42 13.48 -25.77 15.63
C THR A 42 12.76 -24.44 15.88
N PRO A 43 13.27 -23.57 16.76
CA PRO A 43 12.68 -22.24 16.97
C PRO A 43 12.53 -21.44 15.67
N LEU A 44 13.55 -21.42 14.80
CA LEU A 44 13.48 -20.69 13.53
C LEU A 44 12.46 -21.32 12.56
N LEU A 45 12.41 -22.65 12.47
CA LEU A 45 11.44 -23.32 11.59
C LEU A 45 10.00 -23.16 12.09
N ALA A 46 9.78 -23.11 13.41
CA ALA A 46 8.48 -22.83 13.99
C ALA A 46 8.02 -21.40 13.69
N GLU A 47 8.92 -20.41 13.82
CA GLU A 47 8.62 -19.01 13.47
C GLU A 47 8.37 -18.87 11.95
N ALA A 48 9.17 -19.53 11.11
CA ALA A 48 8.95 -19.55 9.67
C ALA A 48 7.57 -20.14 9.30
N ALA A 49 7.18 -21.26 9.92
CA ALA A 49 5.87 -21.87 9.72
C ALA A 49 4.72 -20.94 10.14
N LYS A 50 4.85 -20.27 11.29
CA LYS A 50 3.90 -19.27 11.76
C LYS A 50 3.76 -18.11 10.77
N GLN A 51 4.88 -17.50 10.36
CA GLN A 51 4.84 -16.36 9.42
C GLN A 51 4.29 -16.75 8.04
N LEU A 52 4.58 -17.95 7.55
CA LEU A 52 3.97 -18.46 6.32
C LEU A 52 2.45 -18.63 6.49
N GLY A 53 1.98 -19.16 7.62
CA GLY A 53 0.56 -19.21 7.94
C GLY A 53 -0.10 -17.83 7.92
N GLU A 54 0.49 -16.86 8.62
CA GLU A 54 0.04 -15.46 8.63
C GLU A 54 0.00 -14.84 7.22
N TYR A 55 0.96 -15.19 6.36
CA TYR A 55 1.00 -14.73 4.97
C TYR A 55 -0.15 -15.29 4.15
N PHE A 56 -0.42 -16.60 4.26
CA PHE A 56 -1.52 -17.26 3.56
C PHE A 56 -2.91 -16.83 4.06
N GLU A 57 -3.00 -16.37 5.31
CA GLU A 57 -4.20 -15.73 5.87
C GLU A 57 -4.31 -14.24 5.49
N GLY A 58 -3.33 -13.68 4.78
CA GLY A 58 -3.32 -12.28 4.38
C GLY A 58 -3.03 -11.30 5.52
N ARG A 59 -2.65 -11.77 6.73
CA ARG A 59 -2.29 -10.92 7.87
C ARG A 59 -0.85 -10.40 7.78
N ARG A 60 0.05 -11.18 7.19
CA ARG A 60 1.47 -10.80 7.00
C ARG A 60 1.74 -10.31 5.58
N LYS A 61 2.44 -9.17 5.48
CA LYS A 61 2.87 -8.55 4.21
C LYS A 61 4.37 -8.63 3.97
N GLN A 62 5.14 -8.71 5.05
CA GLN A 62 6.60 -8.81 5.04
C GLN A 62 7.05 -9.90 6.00
N PHE A 63 8.05 -10.67 5.59
CA PHE A 63 8.68 -11.68 6.43
C PHE A 63 9.81 -11.05 7.24
N ASP A 64 9.88 -11.41 8.52
CA ASP A 64 10.96 -11.06 9.43
C ASP A 64 11.65 -12.35 9.85
N LEU A 65 12.49 -12.86 8.95
CA LEU A 65 13.17 -14.14 9.09
C LEU A 65 14.64 -13.96 8.63
N PRO A 66 15.62 -14.52 9.36
CA PRO A 66 16.99 -14.52 8.88
C PRO A 66 17.13 -15.42 7.64
N LEU A 67 17.65 -14.87 6.54
CA LEU A 67 17.79 -15.57 5.26
C LEU A 67 19.26 -15.67 4.87
N ALA A 68 19.68 -16.85 4.39
CA ALA A 68 21.04 -17.06 3.87
C ALA A 68 21.01 -17.80 2.52
N PRO A 69 20.37 -17.23 1.47
CA PRO A 69 20.32 -17.84 0.15
C PRO A 69 21.71 -17.91 -0.50
N GLN A 70 22.08 -19.08 -1.00
CA GLN A 70 23.36 -19.30 -1.68
C GLN A 70 23.22 -19.09 -3.20
N GLY A 71 24.07 -18.23 -3.76
CA GLY A 71 24.07 -17.89 -5.19
C GLY A 71 25.22 -16.96 -5.58
N THR A 72 25.36 -16.70 -6.87
CA THR A 72 26.34 -15.72 -7.37
C THR A 72 25.98 -14.29 -6.92
N PRO A 73 26.92 -13.33 -6.92
CA PRO A 73 26.62 -11.94 -6.58
C PRO A 73 25.47 -11.35 -7.40
N PHE A 74 25.38 -11.69 -8.70
CA PHE A 74 24.27 -11.26 -9.55
C PHE A 74 22.93 -11.87 -9.11
N GLN A 75 22.91 -13.15 -8.72
CA GLN A 75 21.69 -13.79 -8.22
C GLN A 75 21.23 -13.15 -6.92
N GLN A 76 22.15 -12.92 -5.97
CA GLN A 76 21.86 -12.25 -4.71
C GLN A 76 21.32 -10.83 -4.92
N ALA A 77 21.91 -10.05 -5.84
CA ALA A 77 21.40 -8.73 -6.20
C ALA A 77 19.98 -8.80 -6.79
N CYS A 78 19.70 -9.78 -7.67
CA CYS A 78 18.36 -10.00 -8.19
C CYS A 78 17.36 -10.34 -7.08
N TRP A 79 17.74 -11.21 -6.14
CA TRP A 79 16.87 -11.62 -5.03
C TRP A 79 16.61 -10.50 -4.04
N GLN A 80 17.61 -9.67 -3.75
CA GLN A 80 17.43 -8.47 -2.94
C GLN A 80 16.41 -7.52 -3.58
N ALA A 81 16.54 -7.26 -4.90
CA ALA A 81 15.61 -6.42 -5.63
C ALA A 81 14.16 -6.97 -5.67
N LEU A 82 13.96 -8.29 -5.46
CA LEU A 82 12.61 -8.86 -5.31
C LEU A 82 11.96 -8.44 -3.98
N CYS A 83 12.75 -8.38 -2.91
CA CYS A 83 12.25 -8.02 -1.59
C CYS A 83 11.73 -6.57 -1.54
N ASP A 84 12.21 -5.71 -2.44
CA ASP A 84 11.77 -4.32 -2.58
C ASP A 84 10.42 -4.18 -3.30
N ILE A 85 9.93 -5.24 -3.98
CA ILE A 85 8.62 -5.22 -4.65
C ILE A 85 7.52 -5.38 -3.58
N PRO A 86 6.62 -4.40 -3.37
CA PRO A 86 5.63 -4.47 -2.30
C PRO A 86 4.64 -5.64 -2.46
N TYR A 87 4.08 -6.09 -1.34
CA TYR A 87 2.98 -7.06 -1.33
C TYR A 87 1.80 -6.55 -2.15
N GLY A 88 1.28 -7.39 -3.05
CA GLY A 88 0.16 -7.05 -3.93
C GLY A 88 0.54 -6.18 -5.14
N ARG A 89 1.84 -5.96 -5.39
CA ARG A 89 2.35 -5.28 -6.58
C ARG A 89 3.16 -6.24 -7.43
N THR A 90 3.28 -5.88 -8.72
CA THR A 90 4.07 -6.64 -9.67
C THR A 90 5.02 -5.73 -10.45
N HIS A 91 6.20 -6.26 -10.78
CA HIS A 91 7.16 -5.63 -11.68
C HIS A 91 7.36 -6.52 -12.92
N SER A 92 7.76 -5.92 -14.04
CA SER A 92 8.23 -6.73 -15.17
C SER A 92 9.68 -7.18 -14.97
N TYR A 93 10.10 -8.23 -15.68
CA TYR A 93 11.53 -8.60 -15.74
C TYR A 93 12.42 -7.45 -16.24
N ALA A 94 11.89 -6.54 -17.05
CA ALA A 94 12.62 -5.35 -17.50
C ALA A 94 12.79 -4.33 -16.37
N ASP A 95 11.77 -4.16 -15.52
CA ASP A 95 11.84 -3.26 -14.37
C ASP A 95 12.85 -3.76 -13.34
N GLN A 96 12.84 -5.07 -13.03
CA GLN A 96 13.85 -5.66 -12.16
C GLN A 96 15.26 -5.57 -12.77
N ALA A 97 15.41 -5.76 -14.09
CA ALA A 97 16.69 -5.62 -14.78
C ALA A 97 17.26 -4.19 -14.65
N LYS A 98 16.40 -3.16 -14.74
CA LYS A 98 16.78 -1.77 -14.47
C LYS A 98 17.18 -1.58 -13.00
N ALA A 99 16.41 -2.13 -12.06
CA ALA A 99 16.67 -2.01 -10.62
C ALA A 99 18.03 -2.59 -10.21
N VAL A 100 18.46 -3.69 -10.85
CA VAL A 100 19.79 -4.29 -10.61
C VAL A 100 20.92 -3.64 -11.42
N GLY A 101 20.67 -2.49 -12.05
CA GLY A 101 21.68 -1.72 -12.78
C GLY A 101 22.05 -2.26 -14.17
N ASN A 102 21.30 -3.23 -14.71
CA ASN A 102 21.54 -3.76 -16.06
C ASN A 102 20.23 -3.91 -16.85
N PRO A 103 19.74 -2.84 -17.49
CA PRO A 103 18.46 -2.83 -18.22
C PRO A 103 18.32 -3.89 -19.32
N LYS A 104 19.45 -4.42 -19.84
CA LYS A 104 19.46 -5.44 -20.91
C LYS A 104 19.44 -6.89 -20.36
N ALA A 105 19.49 -7.08 -19.04
CA ALA A 105 19.66 -8.39 -18.41
C ALA A 105 18.34 -9.14 -18.09
N SER A 106 17.20 -8.79 -18.71
CA SER A 106 15.89 -9.37 -18.37
C SER A 106 15.86 -10.90 -18.40
N ARG A 107 16.54 -11.53 -19.36
CA ARG A 107 16.66 -13.01 -19.43
C ARG A 107 17.50 -13.58 -18.29
N ALA A 108 18.62 -12.94 -17.95
CA ALA A 108 19.49 -13.36 -16.85
C ALA A 108 18.78 -13.20 -15.50
N VAL A 109 18.03 -12.12 -15.32
CA VAL A 109 17.14 -11.91 -14.17
C VAL A 109 16.10 -13.03 -14.07
N GLY A 110 15.46 -13.40 -15.19
CA GLY A 110 14.53 -14.53 -15.22
C GLY A 110 15.16 -15.84 -14.75
N MET A 111 16.39 -16.12 -15.17
CA MET A 111 17.15 -17.30 -14.72
C MET A 111 17.53 -17.22 -13.23
N ALA A 112 17.89 -16.03 -12.72
CA ALA A 112 18.17 -15.81 -11.30
C ALA A 112 16.91 -16.04 -10.44
N ASN A 113 15.76 -15.52 -10.86
CA ASN A 113 14.48 -15.70 -10.19
C ASN A 113 14.02 -17.16 -10.19
N ASN A 114 14.26 -17.90 -11.27
CA ASN A 114 13.97 -19.35 -11.33
C ASN A 114 14.83 -20.16 -10.35
N ARG A 115 16.04 -19.68 -10.04
CA ARG A 115 16.96 -20.29 -9.08
C ARG A 115 16.82 -19.75 -7.65
N ASN A 116 15.78 -18.95 -7.38
CA ASN A 116 15.52 -18.46 -6.03
C ASN A 116 15.28 -19.65 -5.07
N PRO A 117 16.14 -19.84 -4.05
CA PRO A 117 16.01 -20.96 -3.14
C PRO A 117 14.89 -20.78 -2.11
N LEU A 118 14.41 -19.56 -1.90
CA LEU A 118 13.42 -19.20 -0.89
C LEU A 118 12.18 -18.55 -1.54
N PRO A 119 11.45 -19.24 -2.43
CA PRO A 119 10.23 -18.68 -3.02
C PRO A 119 9.22 -18.29 -1.93
N ILE A 120 8.30 -17.37 -2.26
CA ILE A 120 7.33 -16.71 -1.34
C ILE A 120 8.01 -15.71 -0.41
N VAL A 121 9.02 -16.14 0.36
CA VAL A 121 9.76 -15.27 1.29
C VAL A 121 10.63 -14.26 0.53
N ILE A 122 11.35 -14.74 -0.48
CA ILE A 122 11.92 -13.92 -1.55
C ILE A 122 10.89 -13.97 -2.71
N PRO A 123 10.13 -12.89 -2.97
CA PRO A 123 8.85 -12.98 -3.66
C PRO A 123 8.99 -12.96 -5.19
N CYS A 124 9.66 -13.96 -5.78
CA CYS A 124 9.86 -14.04 -7.23
C CYS A 124 8.56 -14.21 -8.05
N HIS A 125 7.44 -14.56 -7.41
CA HIS A 125 6.10 -14.61 -8.04
C HIS A 125 5.59 -13.22 -8.43
N ARG A 126 6.08 -12.13 -7.80
CA ARG A 126 5.72 -10.75 -8.12
C ARG A 126 6.31 -10.23 -9.44
N VAL A 127 7.21 -10.97 -10.08
CA VAL A 127 7.81 -10.58 -11.37
C VAL A 127 7.07 -11.24 -12.53
N VAL A 128 6.57 -10.42 -13.45
CA VAL A 128 5.75 -10.85 -14.60
C VAL A 128 6.38 -10.43 -15.93
N GLY A 129 5.83 -10.91 -17.03
CA GLY A 129 6.18 -10.43 -18.37
C GLY A 129 5.67 -9.00 -18.61
N SER A 130 6.21 -8.34 -19.64
CA SER A 130 5.72 -7.03 -20.07
C SER A 130 4.20 -7.05 -20.30
N GLY A 131 3.52 -5.99 -19.86
CA GLY A 131 2.06 -5.89 -19.95
C GLY A 131 1.29 -6.81 -18.98
N GLY A 132 1.94 -7.31 -17.93
CA GLY A 132 1.28 -8.12 -16.88
C GLY A 132 1.15 -9.61 -17.23
N LYS A 133 1.73 -10.06 -18.35
CA LYS A 133 1.61 -11.46 -18.79
C LYS A 133 2.28 -12.41 -17.78
N LEU A 134 1.54 -13.37 -17.25
CA LEU A 134 2.12 -14.42 -16.42
C LEU A 134 3.01 -15.34 -17.27
N VAL A 135 4.29 -15.37 -16.92
CA VAL A 135 5.29 -16.26 -17.52
C VAL A 135 6.20 -16.75 -16.41
N GLY A 136 6.68 -18.00 -16.54
CA GLY A 136 7.75 -18.60 -15.71
C GLY A 136 7.57 -18.54 -14.19
N TYR A 137 7.51 -19.70 -13.54
CA TYR A 137 7.64 -19.80 -12.08
C TYR A 137 8.17 -21.18 -11.70
N ALA A 138 9.10 -21.25 -10.76
CA ALA A 138 9.67 -22.54 -10.34
C ALA A 138 8.61 -23.47 -9.73
N GLY A 139 7.62 -22.92 -9.02
CA GLY A 139 6.47 -23.66 -8.50
C GLY A 139 5.33 -23.88 -9.51
N GLY A 140 5.51 -23.51 -10.79
CA GLY A 140 4.45 -23.58 -11.80
C GLY A 140 3.50 -22.37 -11.80
N LEU A 141 2.86 -22.11 -12.94
CA LEU A 141 2.02 -20.91 -13.11
C LEU A 141 0.78 -20.90 -12.22
N GLU A 142 0.21 -22.06 -11.91
CA GLU A 142 -0.96 -22.18 -11.03
C GLU A 142 -0.67 -21.64 -9.62
N ILE A 143 0.49 -21.99 -9.04
CA ILE A 143 0.90 -21.47 -7.73
C ILE A 143 1.14 -19.96 -7.80
N LYS A 144 1.81 -19.49 -8.86
CA LYS A 144 2.07 -18.06 -9.06
C LYS A 144 0.77 -17.25 -9.11
N GLU A 145 -0.23 -17.75 -9.83
CA GLU A 145 -1.55 -17.11 -9.93
C GLU A 145 -2.26 -17.06 -8.57
N LYS A 146 -2.27 -18.18 -7.82
CA LYS A 146 -2.85 -18.23 -6.47
C LYS A 146 -2.18 -17.25 -5.50
N LEU A 147 -0.84 -17.14 -5.54
CA LEU A 147 -0.10 -16.20 -4.71
C LEU A 147 -0.42 -14.75 -5.08
N LEU A 148 -0.42 -14.41 -6.37
CA LEU A 148 -0.77 -13.07 -6.83
C LEU A 148 -2.22 -12.70 -6.48
N ALA A 149 -3.17 -13.62 -6.62
CA ALA A 149 -4.56 -13.41 -6.26
C ALA A 149 -4.74 -13.19 -4.74
N LEU A 150 -4.06 -14.01 -3.91
CA LEU A 150 -4.02 -13.83 -2.45
C LEU A 150 -3.50 -12.44 -2.10
N GLU A 151 -2.37 -12.04 -2.70
CA GLU A 151 -1.77 -10.75 -2.39
C GLU A 151 -2.65 -9.58 -2.85
N ALA A 152 -3.22 -9.66 -4.05
CA ALA A 152 -4.12 -8.63 -4.58
C ALA A 152 -5.38 -8.48 -3.70
N ALA A 153 -5.99 -9.58 -3.28
CA ALA A 153 -7.19 -9.57 -2.43
C ALA A 153 -6.95 -8.97 -1.04
N ASN A 154 -5.71 -9.04 -0.56
CA ASN A 154 -5.32 -8.51 0.75
C ASN A 154 -4.37 -7.30 0.62
N SER A 155 -4.32 -6.68 -0.55
CA SER A 155 -3.47 -5.54 -0.82
C SER A 155 -4.13 -4.27 -0.28
N SER A 156 -3.30 -3.40 0.29
CA SER A 156 -3.69 -2.01 0.52
C SER A 156 -3.58 -1.16 -0.76
N TRP A 157 -2.91 -1.64 -1.80
CA TRP A 157 -2.75 -0.89 -3.04
C TRP A 157 -4.07 -0.85 -3.80
N ILE A 158 -4.52 0.35 -4.18
CA ILE A 158 -5.64 0.47 -5.11
C ILE A 158 -5.06 0.51 -6.51
N GLU A 159 -5.18 -0.61 -7.21
CA GLU A 159 -4.93 -0.64 -8.64
C GLU A 159 -6.19 -0.17 -9.38
N PHE A 160 -6.05 0.91 -10.14
CA PHE A 160 -7.00 1.32 -11.16
C PHE A 160 -6.48 0.84 -12.51
N GLY A 161 -7.32 0.09 -13.20
CA GLY A 161 -6.96 -0.64 -14.40
C GLY A 161 -7.33 0.10 -15.67
N LYS A 162 -7.24 -0.65 -16.77
CA LYS A 162 -7.55 -0.15 -18.11
C LYS A 162 -8.96 0.45 -18.21
N LYS A 163 -9.95 -0.14 -17.53
CA LYS A 163 -11.34 0.32 -17.56
C LYS A 163 -11.48 1.76 -17.04
N GLU A 164 -10.88 2.04 -15.90
CA GLU A 164 -10.89 3.35 -15.26
C GLU A 164 -10.18 4.39 -16.12
N LEU A 165 -8.98 4.04 -16.61
CA LEU A 165 -8.17 4.92 -17.43
C LEU A 165 -8.82 5.21 -18.79
N ASP A 166 -9.42 4.20 -19.44
CA ASP A 166 -10.12 4.36 -20.72
C ASP A 166 -11.34 5.27 -20.56
N HIS A 167 -12.10 5.12 -19.46
CA HIS A 167 -13.22 6.01 -19.14
C HIS A 167 -12.75 7.46 -19.00
N LEU A 168 -11.75 7.70 -18.15
CA LEU A 168 -11.24 9.06 -17.89
C LEU A 168 -10.62 9.69 -19.15
N CYS A 169 -9.85 8.91 -19.93
CA CYS A 169 -9.26 9.39 -21.18
C CYS A 169 -10.32 9.74 -22.23
N LYS A 170 -11.45 9.02 -22.25
CA LYS A 170 -12.57 9.31 -23.13
C LYS A 170 -13.37 10.52 -22.66
N ALA A 171 -13.58 10.65 -21.34
CA ALA A 171 -14.37 11.71 -20.74
C ALA A 171 -13.70 13.08 -20.84
N ASP A 172 -12.37 13.13 -20.72
CA ASP A 172 -11.62 14.38 -20.71
C ASP A 172 -10.27 14.26 -21.46
N PRO A 173 -10.17 14.84 -22.67
CA PRO A 173 -8.93 14.86 -23.45
C PRO A 173 -7.76 15.57 -22.76
N ALA A 174 -8.00 16.52 -21.86
CA ALA A 174 -6.94 17.20 -21.12
C ALA A 174 -6.33 16.26 -20.07
N LEU A 175 -7.19 15.60 -19.27
CA LEU A 175 -6.76 14.57 -18.33
C LEU A 175 -6.09 13.38 -19.05
N ALA A 176 -6.57 13.01 -20.25
CA ALA A 176 -5.96 11.96 -21.06
C ALA A 176 -4.49 12.24 -21.40
N LYS A 177 -4.12 13.51 -21.63
CA LYS A 177 -2.72 13.91 -21.86
C LYS A 177 -1.88 13.66 -20.61
N VAL A 178 -2.42 13.96 -19.43
CA VAL A 178 -1.74 13.70 -18.15
C VAL A 178 -1.54 12.21 -17.95
N ILE A 179 -2.59 11.41 -18.11
CA ILE A 179 -2.55 9.95 -17.93
C ILE A 179 -1.48 9.30 -18.83
N LYS A 180 -1.31 9.80 -20.05
CA LYS A 180 -0.30 9.28 -20.99
C LYS A 180 1.12 9.74 -20.67
N ALA A 181 1.27 10.87 -19.98
CA ALA A 181 2.56 11.50 -19.74
C ALA A 181 3.19 11.11 -18.40
N ILE A 182 2.41 10.64 -17.42
CA ILE A 182 2.93 10.21 -16.12
C ILE A 182 2.64 8.73 -15.84
N PRO A 183 3.57 8.01 -15.17
CA PRO A 183 3.29 6.68 -14.65
C PRO A 183 2.05 6.69 -13.75
N THR A 184 1.35 5.57 -13.70
CA THR A 184 0.24 5.34 -12.76
C THR A 184 0.69 5.72 -11.34
N PRO A 185 0.04 6.71 -10.69
CA PRO A 185 0.40 7.11 -9.34
C PRO A 185 0.29 5.92 -8.38
N ASP A 186 1.31 5.73 -7.55
CA ASP A 186 1.26 4.77 -6.45
C ASP A 186 0.21 5.23 -5.44
N TYR A 187 -0.64 4.30 -5.02
CA TYR A 187 -1.74 4.58 -4.12
C TYR A 187 -1.92 3.46 -3.12
N GLN A 188 -1.69 3.77 -1.84
CA GLN A 188 -1.87 2.83 -0.74
C GLN A 188 -2.98 3.30 0.18
N ARG A 189 -3.96 2.43 0.40
CA ARG A 189 -5.00 2.57 1.41
C ARG A 189 -4.43 2.29 2.80
N PHE A 190 -4.64 3.21 3.72
CA PHE A 190 -4.43 3.04 5.14
C PHE A 190 -5.60 2.21 5.74
N PRO A 191 -5.40 0.94 6.14
CA PRO A 191 -6.52 0.03 6.42
C PRO A 191 -7.37 0.43 7.64
N ASP A 192 -6.76 1.02 8.66
CA ASP A 192 -7.46 1.37 9.90
C ASP A 192 -7.98 2.81 9.87
N LEU A 193 -9.31 2.97 9.82
CA LEU A 193 -9.97 4.26 9.71
C LEU A 193 -9.68 5.19 10.89
N PHE A 194 -9.67 4.65 12.11
CA PHE A 194 -9.45 5.45 13.31
C PHE A 194 -8.04 6.05 13.32
N THR A 195 -7.02 5.22 13.08
CA THR A 195 -5.63 5.65 13.00
C THR A 195 -5.42 6.62 11.84
N ALA A 196 -6.07 6.40 10.69
CA ALA A 196 -6.03 7.34 9.56
C ALA A 196 -6.61 8.71 9.95
N LEU A 197 -7.72 8.73 10.69
CA LEU A 197 -8.32 9.95 11.22
C LEU A 197 -7.38 10.67 12.19
N VAL A 198 -6.76 9.95 13.12
CA VAL A 198 -5.77 10.52 14.04
C VAL A 198 -4.60 11.13 13.27
N ARG A 199 -4.02 10.41 12.29
CA ARG A 199 -2.97 10.95 11.40
C ARG A 199 -3.41 12.27 10.75
N ASN A 200 -4.62 12.31 10.21
CA ASN A 200 -5.17 13.52 9.57
C ASN A 200 -5.25 14.69 10.56
N ILE A 201 -5.81 14.49 11.75
CA ILE A 201 -5.91 15.55 12.78
C ILE A 201 -4.52 16.06 13.19
N LEU A 202 -3.55 15.16 13.36
CA LEU A 202 -2.19 15.54 13.73
C LEU A 202 -1.50 16.35 12.61
N ALA A 203 -1.68 15.96 11.36
CA ALA A 203 -1.08 16.61 10.18
C ALA A 203 -1.66 18.00 9.85
N GLN A 204 -2.85 18.35 10.36
CA GLN A 204 -3.48 19.64 10.06
C GLN A 204 -2.57 20.84 10.39
N GLN A 205 -2.39 21.77 9.44
CA GLN A 205 -1.70 23.06 9.67
C GLN A 205 -0.22 22.94 10.11
N ILE A 206 0.45 21.83 9.80
CA ILE A 206 1.90 21.65 10.03
C ILE A 206 2.57 21.10 8.76
N SER A 207 3.88 21.28 8.63
CA SER A 207 4.63 20.71 7.50
C SER A 207 4.77 19.20 7.63
N GLY A 208 5.02 18.51 6.50
CA GLY A 208 5.31 17.08 6.46
C GLY A 208 6.41 16.64 7.44
N LYS A 209 7.53 17.37 7.43
CA LYS A 209 8.64 17.13 8.38
C LYS A 209 8.21 17.26 9.84
N ALA A 210 7.41 18.27 10.19
CA ALA A 210 6.91 18.45 11.54
C ALA A 210 5.91 17.33 11.92
N PHE A 211 5.05 16.93 10.98
CA PHE A 211 4.14 15.81 11.16
C PHE A 211 4.88 14.50 11.40
N ALA A 212 5.93 14.18 10.63
CA ALA A 212 6.72 12.97 10.80
C ALA A 212 7.27 12.85 12.24
N THR A 213 7.83 13.94 12.78
CA THR A 213 8.30 13.99 14.17
C THR A 213 7.17 13.80 15.19
N VAL A 214 6.01 14.45 15.00
CA VAL A 214 4.85 14.30 15.89
C VAL A 214 4.31 12.87 15.84
N TRP A 215 4.27 12.27 14.65
CA TRP A 215 3.77 10.92 14.43
C TRP A 215 4.67 9.86 15.09
N GLU A 216 5.98 9.95 14.91
CA GLU A 216 6.95 9.06 15.57
C GLU A 216 6.82 9.11 17.11
N ARG A 217 6.69 10.33 17.66
CA ARG A 217 6.45 10.53 19.10
C ARG A 217 5.12 9.94 19.55
N ALA A 218 4.06 10.06 18.74
CA ALA A 218 2.76 9.48 19.03
C ALA A 218 2.81 7.95 19.07
N GLN A 219 3.44 7.32 18.09
CA GLN A 219 3.62 5.86 18.07
C GLN A 219 4.43 5.38 19.29
N SER A 220 5.46 6.14 19.68
CA SER A 220 6.32 5.79 20.82
C SER A 220 5.64 6.03 22.18
N SER A 221 4.95 7.17 22.35
CA SER A 221 4.44 7.63 23.65
C SER A 221 3.02 7.15 23.94
N TRP A 222 2.17 7.05 22.92
CA TRP A 222 0.80 6.56 23.09
C TRP A 222 0.70 5.04 22.95
N GLY A 223 1.68 4.39 22.32
CA GLY A 223 1.62 2.97 21.99
C GLY A 223 0.63 2.68 20.87
N ASN A 224 -0.14 1.59 20.99
CA ASN A 224 -1.11 1.20 19.96
C ASN A 224 -2.22 2.25 19.82
N ILE A 225 -2.32 2.88 18.65
CA ILE A 225 -3.32 3.89 18.35
C ILE A 225 -4.67 3.19 18.09
N THR A 226 -5.42 2.94 19.15
CA THR A 226 -6.75 2.32 19.12
C THR A 226 -7.76 3.22 19.84
N PRO A 227 -9.07 3.15 19.52
CA PRO A 227 -10.08 3.96 20.19
C PRO A 227 -10.04 3.82 21.71
N GLN A 228 -9.89 2.59 22.22
CA GLN A 228 -9.88 2.29 23.65
C GLN A 228 -8.64 2.88 24.33
N ASN A 229 -7.46 2.68 23.75
CA ASN A 229 -6.22 3.19 24.33
C ASN A 229 -6.19 4.73 24.31
N ILE A 230 -6.44 5.35 23.15
CA ILE A 230 -6.39 6.81 23.01
C ILE A 230 -7.46 7.50 23.87
N GLY A 231 -8.66 6.92 23.99
CA GLY A 231 -9.73 7.46 24.83
C GLY A 231 -9.39 7.45 26.33
N SER A 232 -8.47 6.59 26.77
CA SER A 232 -8.02 6.49 28.16
C SER A 232 -6.93 7.51 28.54
N LEU A 233 -6.26 8.10 27.55
CA LEU A 233 -5.16 9.04 27.79
C LEU A 233 -5.67 10.39 28.31
N SER A 234 -4.93 10.96 29.25
CA SER A 234 -5.14 12.35 29.70
C SER A 234 -4.70 13.35 28.63
N GLU A 235 -5.26 14.56 28.69
CA GLU A 235 -4.83 15.66 27.82
C GLU A 235 -3.32 15.91 27.88
N LYS A 236 -2.71 15.84 29.07
CA LYS A 236 -1.26 15.99 29.24
C LYS A 236 -0.47 14.93 28.48
N GLN A 237 -0.92 13.68 28.49
CA GLN A 237 -0.29 12.58 27.73
C GLN A 237 -0.47 12.78 26.23
N LEU A 238 -1.65 13.22 25.79
CA LEU A 238 -1.89 13.53 24.37
C LEU A 238 -1.02 14.70 23.90
N CYS A 239 -0.95 15.80 24.65
CA CYS A 239 -0.12 16.95 24.29
C CYS A 239 1.39 16.66 24.31
N SER A 240 1.84 15.61 24.99
CA SER A 240 3.27 15.28 25.14
C SER A 240 4.02 15.04 23.82
N VAL A 241 3.29 14.76 22.74
CA VAL A 241 3.88 14.49 21.41
C VAL A 241 4.11 15.76 20.58
N GLY A 242 3.74 16.93 21.11
CA GLY A 242 3.92 18.23 20.45
C GLY A 242 2.67 18.75 19.72
N ILE A 243 1.48 18.29 20.11
CA ILE A 243 0.21 18.82 19.59
C ILE A 243 -0.44 19.81 20.55
N SER A 244 -1.32 20.66 20.01
CA SER A 244 -2.11 21.59 20.81
C SER A 244 -3.18 20.87 21.62
N SER A 245 -3.57 21.48 22.74
CA SER A 245 -4.72 21.04 23.57
C SER A 245 -5.99 20.82 22.73
N ARG A 246 -6.25 21.69 21.75
CA ARG A 246 -7.38 21.55 20.82
C ARG A 246 -7.30 20.27 19.99
N LYS A 247 -6.14 19.94 19.42
CA LYS A 247 -5.96 18.69 18.66
C LYS A 247 -6.05 17.46 19.57
N ALA A 248 -5.51 17.56 20.78
CA ALA A 248 -5.65 16.52 21.79
C ALA A 248 -7.13 16.24 22.11
N ASP A 249 -7.95 17.28 22.28
CA ASP A 249 -9.39 17.15 22.48
C ASP A 249 -10.07 16.48 21.28
N TYR A 250 -9.75 16.89 20.04
CA TYR A 250 -10.31 16.27 18.84
C TYR A 250 -10.00 14.78 18.74
N VAL A 251 -8.74 14.40 18.97
CA VAL A 251 -8.28 13.00 18.98
C VAL A 251 -9.01 12.21 20.06
N ARG A 252 -9.13 12.76 21.28
CA ARG A 252 -9.80 12.09 22.41
C ARG A 252 -11.30 11.91 22.16
N LEU A 253 -11.99 12.93 21.67
CA LEU A 253 -13.42 12.88 21.37
C LEU A 253 -13.71 11.91 20.22
N ALA A 254 -12.85 11.88 19.19
CA ALA A 254 -12.94 10.86 18.14
C ALA A 254 -12.76 9.46 18.72
N ALA A 255 -11.75 9.23 19.57
CA ALA A 255 -11.53 7.93 20.21
C ALA A 255 -12.75 7.45 21.00
N LEU A 256 -13.37 8.36 21.78
CA LEU A 256 -14.60 8.04 22.51
C LEU A 256 -15.77 7.71 21.57
N ALA A 257 -15.93 8.43 20.46
CA ALA A 257 -16.98 8.17 19.47
C ALA A 257 -16.83 6.83 18.75
N PHE A 258 -15.59 6.38 18.50
CA PHE A 258 -15.35 5.05 17.95
C PHE A 258 -15.51 3.97 19.03
N ALA A 259 -14.98 4.19 20.24
CA ALA A 259 -15.02 3.21 21.32
C ALA A 259 -16.45 2.89 21.81
N ASN A 260 -17.36 3.87 21.73
CA ASN A 260 -18.77 3.69 22.11
C ASN A 260 -19.71 3.30 20.95
N GLY A 261 -19.17 3.08 19.75
CA GLY A 261 -19.94 2.67 18.57
C GLY A 261 -20.75 3.79 17.90
N ARG A 262 -20.59 5.06 18.29
CA ARG A 262 -21.19 6.19 17.56
C ARG A 262 -20.65 6.32 16.15
N VAL A 263 -19.38 5.97 15.94
CA VAL A 263 -18.76 5.80 14.63
C VAL A 263 -18.24 4.37 14.55
N ASP A 264 -18.95 3.53 13.79
CA ASP A 264 -18.58 2.14 13.56
C ASP A 264 -18.01 1.97 12.14
N PRO A 265 -16.69 1.65 12.00
CA PRO A 265 -16.08 1.41 10.70
C PRO A 265 -16.79 0.34 9.87
N GLN A 266 -17.38 -0.70 10.49
CA GLN A 266 -18.05 -1.77 9.74
C GLN A 266 -19.36 -1.28 9.13
N ALA A 267 -20.14 -0.51 9.89
CA ALA A 267 -21.35 0.12 9.39
C ALA A 267 -21.06 1.13 8.25
N LEU A 268 -20.00 1.93 8.39
CA LEU A 268 -19.63 2.95 7.39
C LEU A 268 -19.34 2.35 6.01
N VAL A 269 -18.79 1.13 5.92
CA VAL A 269 -18.48 0.49 4.62
C VAL A 269 -19.72 0.26 3.76
N GLN A 270 -20.89 0.09 4.38
CA GLN A 270 -22.16 -0.16 3.68
C GLN A 270 -22.94 1.11 3.35
N MET A 271 -22.45 2.28 3.78
CA MET A 271 -23.13 3.56 3.58
C MET A 271 -22.75 4.20 2.24
N GLU A 272 -23.61 5.11 1.78
CA GLU A 272 -23.30 6.00 0.66
C GLU A 272 -22.31 7.09 1.07
N ASP A 273 -21.54 7.60 0.10
CA ASP A 273 -20.42 8.50 0.36
C ASP A 273 -20.83 9.76 1.13
N GLU A 274 -21.97 10.36 0.80
CA GLU A 274 -22.48 11.56 1.49
C GLU A 274 -22.91 11.28 2.94
N ASP A 275 -23.45 10.10 3.22
CA ASP A 275 -23.84 9.73 4.59
C ASP A 275 -22.61 9.47 5.46
N ILE A 276 -21.56 8.87 4.89
CA ILE A 276 -20.27 8.70 5.58
C ILE A 276 -19.65 10.08 5.86
N ILE A 277 -19.64 10.99 4.88
CA ILE A 277 -19.14 12.36 5.04
C ILE A 277 -19.91 13.07 6.16
N ALA A 278 -21.24 13.00 6.15
CA ALA A 278 -22.08 13.62 7.17
C ALA A 278 -21.77 13.04 8.57
N CYS A 279 -21.64 11.72 8.68
CA CYS A 279 -21.28 11.04 9.93
C CYS A 279 -19.91 11.50 10.46
N LEU A 280 -18.87 11.46 9.61
CA LEU A 280 -17.51 11.86 9.98
C LEU A 280 -17.42 13.35 10.34
N CYS A 281 -18.17 14.21 9.66
CA CYS A 281 -18.24 15.64 9.97
C CYS A 281 -18.92 15.97 11.31
N THR A 282 -19.56 15.00 11.98
CA THR A 282 -20.02 15.20 13.36
C THR A 282 -18.87 15.21 14.37
N LEU A 283 -17.69 14.71 13.99
CA LEU A 283 -16.50 14.71 14.82
C LEU A 283 -15.85 16.10 14.85
N LYS A 284 -15.48 16.55 16.05
CA LYS A 284 -14.80 17.83 16.22
C LYS A 284 -13.45 17.81 15.49
N GLY A 285 -13.18 18.85 14.70
CA GLY A 285 -11.95 18.97 13.91
C GLY A 285 -11.98 18.24 12.57
N VAL A 286 -13.10 17.60 12.20
CA VAL A 286 -13.26 16.90 10.92
C VAL A 286 -14.18 17.68 9.99
N GLY A 287 -13.61 18.30 8.96
CA GLY A 287 -14.36 18.94 7.88
C GLY A 287 -14.59 17.99 6.70
N ARG A 288 -15.38 18.44 5.72
CA ARG A 288 -15.69 17.66 4.51
C ARG A 288 -14.45 17.16 3.78
N TRP A 289 -13.44 18.02 3.60
CA TRP A 289 -12.19 17.62 2.96
C TRP A 289 -11.51 16.45 3.70
N THR A 290 -11.42 16.50 5.03
CA THR A 290 -10.86 15.41 5.83
C THR A 290 -11.68 14.12 5.67
N ALA A 291 -13.01 14.21 5.66
CA ALA A 291 -13.86 13.06 5.42
C ALA A 291 -13.60 12.45 4.03
N GLU A 292 -13.57 13.28 2.97
CA GLU A 292 -13.26 12.85 1.60
C GLU A 292 -11.88 12.17 1.51
N MET A 293 -10.86 12.68 2.22
CA MET A 293 -9.55 12.02 2.31
C MET A 293 -9.63 10.65 3.00
N LEU A 294 -10.46 10.49 4.03
CA LEU A 294 -10.67 9.19 4.69
C LEU A 294 -11.45 8.21 3.80
N LEU A 295 -12.44 8.71 3.03
CA LEU A 295 -13.16 7.92 2.03
C LEU A 295 -12.19 7.33 1.01
N MET A 296 -11.30 8.16 0.46
CA MET A 296 -10.25 7.72 -0.45
C MET A 296 -9.30 6.78 0.29
N PHE A 297 -8.47 7.36 1.16
CA PHE A 297 -7.23 6.74 1.62
C PHE A 297 -7.43 5.71 2.73
N SER A 298 -8.64 5.53 3.26
CA SER A 298 -8.89 4.47 4.26
C SER A 298 -10.03 3.55 3.89
N LEU A 299 -11.17 4.11 3.47
CA LEU A 299 -12.33 3.29 3.06
C LEU A 299 -12.20 2.77 1.63
N GLY A 300 -11.28 3.32 0.82
CA GLY A 300 -11.04 2.86 -0.55
C GLY A 300 -12.16 3.19 -1.53
N ARG A 301 -12.95 4.24 -1.27
CA ARG A 301 -14.03 4.70 -2.15
C ARG A 301 -13.43 5.23 -3.46
N ARG A 302 -14.03 4.83 -4.58
CA ARG A 302 -13.44 5.00 -5.93
C ARG A 302 -13.86 6.29 -6.64
N ASP A 303 -14.89 6.98 -6.14
CA ASP A 303 -15.48 8.13 -6.83
C ASP A 303 -15.44 9.44 -6.04
N VAL A 304 -14.27 9.79 -5.49
CA VAL A 304 -14.11 11.02 -4.70
C VAL A 304 -13.32 12.07 -5.49
N LEU A 305 -13.94 13.24 -5.70
CA LEU A 305 -13.28 14.43 -6.24
C LEU A 305 -13.57 15.65 -5.34
N SER A 306 -12.58 16.05 -4.54
CA SER A 306 -12.75 17.05 -3.48
C SER A 306 -12.56 18.48 -3.97
N PHE A 307 -13.61 19.32 -3.84
CA PHE A 307 -13.50 20.76 -4.13
C PHE A 307 -12.67 21.49 -3.07
N GLY A 308 -12.66 20.99 -1.83
CA GLY A 308 -11.87 21.57 -0.75
C GLY A 308 -10.36 21.40 -0.93
N ASP A 309 -9.95 20.55 -1.87
CA ASP A 309 -8.55 20.25 -2.11
C ASP A 309 -7.90 21.21 -3.10
N PHE A 310 -6.96 22.01 -2.61
CA PHE A 310 -6.23 22.98 -3.44
C PHE A 310 -5.35 22.32 -4.50
N GLY A 311 -4.81 21.13 -4.23
CA GLY A 311 -3.97 20.40 -5.19
C GLY A 311 -4.79 19.91 -6.39
N ILE A 312 -5.98 19.35 -6.14
CA ILE A 312 -6.93 18.94 -7.19
C ILE A 312 -7.38 20.16 -7.99
N ARG A 313 -7.79 21.25 -7.33
CA ARG A 313 -8.22 22.49 -8.01
C ARG A 313 -7.11 23.06 -8.89
N ARG A 314 -5.87 23.13 -8.38
CA ARG A 314 -4.71 23.56 -9.15
C ARG A 314 -4.43 22.63 -10.33
N GLY A 315 -4.57 21.32 -10.14
CA GLY A 315 -4.47 20.32 -11.20
C GLY A 315 -5.47 20.59 -12.33
N LEU A 316 -6.75 20.77 -12.00
CA LEU A 316 -7.80 21.09 -12.96
C LEU A 316 -7.52 22.38 -13.72
N CYS A 317 -7.21 23.46 -13.00
CA CYS A 317 -6.84 24.73 -13.62
C CYS A 317 -5.66 24.56 -14.59
N ARG A 318 -4.62 23.84 -14.17
CA ARG A 318 -3.42 23.62 -14.98
C ARG A 318 -3.69 22.83 -16.25
N ILE A 319 -4.43 21.72 -16.18
CA ILE A 319 -4.64 20.85 -17.36
C ILE A 319 -5.59 21.48 -18.38
N HIS A 320 -6.48 22.37 -17.93
CA HIS A 320 -7.45 23.07 -18.77
C HIS A 320 -7.04 24.51 -19.12
N GLY A 321 -5.91 25.01 -18.60
CA GLY A 321 -5.44 26.37 -18.84
C GLY A 321 -6.34 27.45 -18.23
N LEU A 322 -6.92 27.19 -17.06
CA LEU A 322 -7.84 28.09 -16.37
C LEU A 322 -7.11 28.90 -15.29
N ALA A 323 -7.54 30.15 -15.11
CA ALA A 323 -7.28 30.89 -13.88
C ALA A 323 -8.06 30.28 -12.70
N GLU A 324 -7.66 30.56 -11.47
CA GLU A 324 -8.28 29.94 -10.28
C GLU A 324 -9.73 30.41 -10.10
N GLU A 325 -10.02 31.66 -10.45
CA GLU A 325 -11.33 32.30 -10.35
C GLU A 325 -12.34 31.71 -11.35
N GLU A 326 -11.85 31.14 -12.45
CA GLU A 326 -12.67 30.49 -13.48
C GLU A 326 -13.15 29.09 -13.06
N LEU A 327 -12.54 28.49 -12.02
CA LEU A 327 -12.95 27.20 -11.47
C LEU A 327 -14.03 27.39 -10.39
N THR A 328 -15.22 27.77 -10.84
CA THR A 328 -16.40 27.88 -9.97
C THR A 328 -16.84 26.52 -9.43
N LYS A 329 -17.64 26.50 -8.36
CA LYS A 329 -18.23 25.25 -7.83
C LYS A 329 -19.06 24.51 -8.88
N GLU A 330 -19.81 25.23 -9.70
CA GLU A 330 -20.62 24.64 -10.78
C GLU A 330 -19.75 23.98 -11.85
N ARG A 331 -18.66 24.66 -12.24
CA ARG A 331 -17.69 24.12 -13.20
C ARG A 331 -16.96 22.91 -12.62
N PHE A 332 -16.59 22.95 -11.34
CA PHE A 332 -16.03 21.79 -10.66
C PHE A 332 -17.00 20.61 -10.64
N GLU A 333 -18.28 20.86 -10.40
CA GLU A 333 -19.31 19.83 -10.40
C GLU A 333 -19.46 19.17 -11.78
N HIS A 334 -19.28 19.93 -12.85
CA HIS A 334 -19.19 19.36 -14.19
C HIS A 334 -18.04 18.35 -14.31
N TYR A 335 -16.84 18.68 -13.85
CA TYR A 335 -15.71 17.73 -13.83
C TYR A 335 -15.97 16.52 -12.93
N ARG A 336 -16.59 16.72 -11.77
CA ARG A 336 -17.00 15.61 -10.88
C ARG A 336 -17.89 14.61 -11.62
N ARG A 337 -18.91 15.10 -12.33
CA ARG A 337 -19.80 14.25 -13.14
C ARG A 337 -19.08 13.58 -14.32
N LEU A 338 -18.14 14.27 -14.97
CA LEU A 338 -17.35 13.68 -16.06
C LEU A 338 -16.47 12.53 -15.59
N TYR A 339 -15.85 12.66 -14.42
CA TYR A 339 -14.91 11.66 -13.91
C TYR A 339 -15.58 10.49 -13.21
N SER A 340 -16.84 10.64 -12.78
CA SER A 340 -17.62 9.55 -12.19
C SER A 340 -17.73 8.34 -13.14
N PRO A 341 -17.55 7.09 -12.67
CA PRO A 341 -17.45 6.66 -11.26
C PRO A 341 -16.00 6.54 -10.73
N TYR A 342 -15.04 7.28 -11.30
CA TYR A 342 -13.60 7.15 -11.06
C TYR A 342 -12.95 8.46 -10.58
N GLY A 343 -13.69 9.29 -9.85
CA GLY A 343 -13.21 10.53 -9.27
C GLY A 343 -11.93 10.38 -8.44
N THR A 344 -11.76 9.28 -7.71
CA THR A 344 -10.54 9.04 -6.91
C THR A 344 -9.32 8.88 -7.82
N VAL A 345 -9.47 8.18 -8.95
CA VAL A 345 -8.38 7.99 -9.92
C VAL A 345 -8.04 9.32 -10.59
N ALA A 346 -9.05 10.09 -10.99
CA ALA A 346 -8.84 11.42 -11.54
C ALA A 346 -8.10 12.33 -10.54
N SER A 347 -8.50 12.32 -9.26
CA SER A 347 -7.85 13.08 -8.18
C SER A 347 -6.35 12.81 -8.09
N LEU A 348 -5.93 11.54 -8.25
CA LEU A 348 -4.50 11.18 -8.20
C LEU A 348 -3.68 11.77 -9.34
N TYR A 349 -4.22 11.74 -10.57
CA TYR A 349 -3.57 12.36 -11.71
C TYR A 349 -3.60 13.89 -11.62
N LEU A 350 -4.68 14.47 -11.12
CA LEU A 350 -4.80 15.92 -10.92
C LEU A 350 -3.81 16.43 -9.86
N TRP A 351 -3.62 15.69 -8.77
CA TRP A 351 -2.58 16.01 -7.78
C TRP A 351 -1.19 15.95 -8.39
N ALA A 352 -0.87 14.91 -9.15
CA ALA A 352 0.42 14.80 -9.82
C ALA A 352 0.66 15.99 -10.78
N ALA A 353 -0.38 16.37 -11.54
CA ALA A 353 -0.32 17.54 -12.41
C ALA A 353 -0.18 18.85 -11.61
N GLY A 354 -0.94 19.03 -10.52
CA GLY A 354 -0.98 20.26 -9.72
C GLY A 354 0.26 20.48 -8.85
N ASN A 355 0.90 19.41 -8.38
CA ASN A 355 2.07 19.49 -7.51
C ASN A 355 3.38 19.54 -8.29
N SER A 356 3.39 19.23 -9.60
CA SER A 356 4.61 19.25 -10.40
C SER A 356 5.00 20.70 -10.74
N PRO A 357 6.17 21.20 -10.32
CA PRO A 357 6.64 22.52 -10.71
C PRO A 357 7.09 22.56 -12.18
N ASN A 358 7.54 21.43 -12.74
CA ASN A 358 8.21 21.32 -14.05
C ASN A 358 7.37 20.56 -15.10
N TRP A 359 6.06 20.81 -15.13
CA TRP A 359 5.17 20.14 -16.08
C TRP A 359 5.37 20.62 -17.53
N PRO A 360 5.75 19.77 -18.52
CA PRO A 360 6.32 18.41 -18.44
C PRO A 360 7.83 18.33 -18.86
N PRO A 361 8.67 17.35 -18.47
CA PRO A 361 8.73 16.45 -17.30
C PRO A 361 9.96 16.71 -16.38
N ASP A 362 9.82 16.39 -15.09
CA ASP A 362 10.81 15.86 -14.12
C ASP A 362 10.05 15.62 -12.80
N TRP A 363 9.47 14.43 -12.58
CA TRP A 363 8.61 14.15 -11.40
C TRP A 363 9.33 13.33 -10.33
N PRO A 364 9.75 13.93 -9.19
CA PRO A 364 10.37 13.23 -8.07
C PRO A 364 9.36 12.88 -6.95
N GLY A 365 8.20 12.32 -7.31
CA GLY A 365 7.25 11.71 -6.37
C GLY A 365 6.37 12.67 -5.57
N TRP A 366 5.50 12.08 -4.73
CA TRP A 366 4.96 12.70 -3.52
C TRP A 366 6.00 12.48 -2.41
N GLN A 367 6.62 13.55 -1.90
CA GLN A 367 7.34 13.48 -0.63
C GLN A 367 6.36 13.87 0.49
N GLU A 368 6.20 12.98 1.48
CA GLU A 368 5.47 13.26 2.72
C GLU A 368 6.01 14.51 3.45
#